data_AF-A0A1H5EGQ8-F1
#
_entry.id   AF-A0A1H5EGQ8-F1
#
_cell.length_a   1.000
_cell.length_b   1.000
_cell.length_c   1.000
_cell.angle_alpha   90.00
_cell.angle_beta   90.00
_cell.angle_gamma   90.00
#
_symmetry.space_group_name_H-M   'P 1'
#
loop_
_entity.id
_entity.type
_entity.pdbx_description
1 polymer ?
#
loop_
_entity_poly.entity_id
_entity_poly.type
_entity_poly.pdbx_seq_one_letter_code
_entity_poly.pdbx_strand_id
1 'polypeptide(L)'
;MTQLTRDDVLKAVGHADDVTIARIIASGATITELAEAQAWLANDEPLMNAGRPLATGRTRELVDILSELEPADDDEPGQLSPPTVPQD
;
A
#
# COMPACT_ATOMS: atom_id res chain seq x y z
N MET A 1 22.83 4.48 5.68
CA MET A 1 21.50 4.14 5.17
C MET A 1 21.66 3.80 3.70
N THR A 2 21.28 2.58 3.31
CA THR A 2 21.40 2.14 1.92
C THR A 2 20.22 2.71 1.13
N GLN A 3 20.52 3.46 0.06
CA GLN A 3 19.52 3.98 -0.85
C GLN A 3 18.87 2.83 -1.62
N LEU A 4 17.56 2.94 -1.90
CA LEU A 4 16.83 1.94 -2.69
C LEU A 4 17.43 1.75 -4.07
N THR A 5 17.59 0.50 -4.48
CA THR A 5 17.88 0.12 -5.86
C THR A 5 16.63 -0.41 -6.55
N ARG A 6 16.67 -0.53 -7.88
CA ARG A 6 15.58 -1.14 -8.65
C ARG A 6 15.22 -2.55 -8.16
N ASP A 7 16.24 -3.35 -7.83
CA ASP A 7 16.06 -4.72 -7.35
C ASP A 7 15.39 -4.75 -5.97
N ASP A 8 15.74 -3.81 -5.08
CA ASP A 8 15.07 -3.66 -3.79
C ASP A 8 13.59 -3.32 -3.94
N VAL A 9 13.27 -2.40 -4.87
CA VAL A 9 11.89 -2.02 -5.17
C VAL A 9 11.11 -3.21 -5.74
N LEU A 10 11.67 -3.93 -6.72
CA LEU A 10 11.02 -5.10 -7.30
C LEU A 10 10.80 -6.23 -6.28
N LYS A 11 11.75 -6.47 -5.38
CA LYS A 11 11.60 -7.46 -4.30
C LYS A 11 10.52 -7.09 -3.30
N ALA A 12 10.38 -5.80 -3.02
CA ALA A 12 9.39 -5.28 -2.10
C ALA A 12 7.97 -5.33 -2.71
N VAL A 13 7.79 -4.76 -3.90
CA VAL A 13 6.47 -4.52 -4.48
C VAL A 13 6.03 -5.65 -5.44
N GLY A 14 6.95 -6.55 -5.80
CA GLY A 14 6.70 -7.68 -6.69
C GLY A 14 6.66 -7.27 -8.16
N HIS A 15 5.70 -6.42 -8.54
CA HIS A 15 5.56 -5.90 -9.90
C HIS A 15 5.31 -4.39 -9.88
N ALA A 16 6.21 -3.65 -10.54
CA ALA A 16 6.07 -2.22 -10.75
C ALA A 16 6.69 -1.88 -12.11
N ASP A 17 6.07 -0.95 -12.83
CA ASP A 17 6.63 -0.38 -14.05
C ASP A 17 7.82 0.54 -13.76
N ASP A 18 8.65 0.74 -14.79
CA ASP A 18 9.91 1.49 -14.70
C ASP A 18 9.72 2.94 -14.23
N VAL A 19 8.58 3.54 -14.57
CA VAL A 19 8.23 4.90 -14.14
C VAL A 19 8.01 4.92 -12.64
N THR A 20 7.26 3.95 -12.11
CA THR A 20 7.00 3.87 -10.68
C THR A 20 8.25 3.53 -9.88
N ILE A 21 9.10 2.61 -10.37
CA ILE A 21 10.39 2.31 -9.75
C ILE A 21 11.27 3.57 -9.71
N ALA A 22 11.32 4.34 -10.79
CA ALA A 22 12.08 5.58 -10.83
C ALA A 22 11.55 6.62 -9.81
N ARG A 23 10.22 6.76 -9.66
CA ARG A 23 9.60 7.62 -8.65
C ARG A 23 10.00 7.22 -7.23
N ILE A 24 9.92 5.93 -6.91
CA ILE A 24 10.29 5.40 -5.59
C ILE A 24 11.76 5.66 -5.28
N ILE A 25 12.67 5.43 -6.23
CA ILE A 25 14.11 5.71 -6.04
C ILE A 25 14.35 7.23 -5.92
N ALA A 26 13.66 8.04 -6.71
CA ALA A 26 13.80 9.50 -6.71
C ALA A 26 13.29 10.16 -5.41
N SER A 27 12.36 9.52 -4.68
CA SER A 27 11.93 9.97 -3.35
C SER A 27 13.08 10.02 -2.33
N GLY A 28 14.19 9.32 -2.61
CA GLY A 28 15.34 9.20 -1.72
C GLY A 28 15.03 8.37 -0.47
N ALA A 29 13.97 7.56 -0.51
CA ALA A 29 13.61 6.67 0.56
C ALA A 29 14.62 5.52 0.73
N THR A 30 14.63 4.99 1.94
CA THR A 30 15.38 3.81 2.35
C THR A 30 14.52 2.56 2.29
N ILE A 31 15.17 1.39 2.31
CA ILE A 31 14.47 0.09 2.40
C ILE A 31 13.52 0.01 3.61
N THR A 32 13.87 0.65 4.72
CA THR A 32 13.06 0.68 5.94
C THR A 32 11.78 1.49 5.73
N GLU A 33 11.89 2.67 5.11
CA GLU A 33 10.72 3.51 4.80
C GLU A 33 9.80 2.82 3.78
N LEU A 34 10.36 2.09 2.79
CA LEU A 34 9.58 1.31 1.83
C LEU A 34 8.85 0.13 2.50
N ALA A 35 9.48 -0.54 3.45
CA ALA A 35 8.84 -1.61 4.22
C ALA A 35 7.74 -1.07 5.14
N GLU A 36 7.95 0.11 5.73
CA GLU A 36 6.92 0.77 6.54
C GLU A 36 5.72 1.19 5.68
N ALA A 37 5.95 1.73 4.49
CA ALA A 37 4.88 2.09 3.57
C ALA A 37 4.03 0.88 3.15
N GLN A 38 4.65 -0.26 2.87
CA GLN A 38 3.92 -1.51 2.61
C GLN A 38 3.13 -2.00 3.82
N ALA A 39 3.70 -1.91 5.02
CA ALA A 39 2.98 -2.28 6.24
C ALA A 39 1.73 -1.40 6.42
N TRP A 40 1.84 -0.11 6.12
CA TRP A 40 0.71 0.82 6.10
C TRP A 40 -0.33 0.44 5.04
N LEU A 41 0.06 0.09 3.82
CA LEU A 41 -0.89 -0.35 2.79
C LEU A 41 -1.67 -1.61 3.22
N ALA A 42 -0.95 -2.61 3.74
CA ALA A 42 -1.55 -3.92 4.03
C ALA A 42 -2.30 -3.98 5.37
N ASN A 43 -2.05 -3.06 6.30
CA ASN A 43 -2.56 -3.12 7.67
C ASN A 43 -2.93 -1.73 8.22
N ASP A 44 -3.45 -0.83 7.39
CA ASP A 44 -3.75 0.55 7.78
C ASP A 44 -4.65 0.63 9.03
N GLU A 45 -5.79 -0.06 9.02
CA GLU A 45 -6.76 -0.04 10.13
C GLU A 45 -6.18 -0.68 11.41
N PRO A 46 -5.54 -1.88 11.38
CA PRO A 46 -4.84 -2.42 12.54
C PRO A 46 -3.74 -1.50 13.09
N LEU A 47 -2.96 -0.86 12.23
CA LEU A 47 -1.87 0.03 12.65
C LEU A 47 -2.41 1.32 13.29
N MET A 48 -3.47 1.90 12.74
CA MET A 48 -4.17 3.03 13.36
C MET A 48 -4.74 2.64 14.73
N ASN A 49 -5.40 1.48 14.84
CA ASN A 49 -5.94 0.98 16.10
C ASN A 49 -4.85 0.67 17.15
N ALA A 50 -3.67 0.26 16.70
CA ALA A 50 -2.49 0.08 17.56
C ALA A 50 -1.85 1.40 18.03
N GLY A 51 -2.41 2.56 17.62
CA GLY A 51 -1.92 3.88 17.99
C GLY A 51 -0.60 4.25 17.29
N ARG A 52 -0.27 3.61 16.16
CA ARG A 52 0.88 4.03 15.36
C ARG A 52 0.62 5.43 14.79
N PRO A 53 1.62 6.34 14.82
CA PRO A 53 1.50 7.61 14.15
C PRO A 53 1.37 7.37 12.64
N LEU A 54 0.45 8.08 11.98
CA LEU A 54 0.27 8.01 10.53
C LEU A 54 1.62 8.16 9.81
N ALA A 55 1.76 7.48 8.67
CA ALA A 55 2.89 7.68 7.78
C ALA A 55 3.05 9.18 7.47
N THR A 56 4.27 9.69 7.57
CA THR A 56 4.62 11.09 7.27
C THR A 56 5.88 11.16 6.41
N GLY A 57 6.10 12.31 5.77
CA GLY A 57 7.27 12.54 4.93
C GLY A 57 7.36 11.53 3.78
N ARG A 58 8.54 10.93 3.58
CA ARG A 58 8.82 9.99 2.50
C ARG A 58 7.98 8.72 2.61
N THR A 59 7.74 8.20 3.82
CA THR A 59 6.90 7.01 4.01
C THR A 59 5.49 7.26 3.48
N ARG A 60 4.92 8.46 3.70
CA ARG A 60 3.59 8.79 3.17
C ARG A 60 3.58 8.88 1.65
N GLU A 61 4.59 9.50 1.06
CA GLU A 61 4.74 9.58 -0.39
C GLU A 61 4.84 8.17 -1.03
N LEU A 62 5.57 7.25 -0.38
CA LEU A 62 5.63 5.86 -0.81
C LEU A 62 4.29 5.15 -0.69
N VAL A 63 3.54 5.36 0.40
CA VAL A 63 2.17 4.80 0.54
C VAL A 63 1.31 5.26 -0.63
N ASP A 64 1.31 6.56 -0.95
CA ASP A 64 0.52 7.09 -2.06
C ASP A 64 0.94 6.45 -3.41
N ILE A 65 2.24 6.33 -3.69
CA ILE A 65 2.76 5.69 -4.92
C ILE A 65 2.36 4.20 -4.99
N LEU A 66 2.45 3.48 -3.88
CA LEU A 66 2.15 2.05 -3.82
C LEU A 66 0.65 1.78 -3.94
N SER A 67 -0.20 2.65 -3.39
CA SER A 67 -1.66 2.58 -3.57
C SER A 67 -2.10 2.75 -5.04
N GLU A 68 -1.29 3.43 -5.87
CA GLU A 68 -1.53 3.51 -7.32
C GLU A 68 -1.19 2.19 -8.05
N LEU A 69 -0.34 1.35 -7.46
CA LEU A 69 0.12 0.09 -8.06
C LEU A 69 -0.75 -1.11 -7.72
N GLU A 70 -1.35 -1.13 -6.54
CA GLU A 70 -2.31 -2.18 -6.24
C GLU A 70 -3.44 -2.06 -7.27
N PRO A 71 -3.79 -3.18 -7.95
CA PRO A 71 -5.04 -3.17 -8.69
C PRO A 71 -6.09 -2.70 -7.70
N ALA A 72 -6.97 -1.79 -8.10
CA ALA A 72 -8.21 -1.61 -7.36
C ALA A 72 -8.81 -3.01 -7.30
N ASP A 73 -8.64 -3.70 -6.17
CA ASP A 73 -9.44 -4.87 -5.87
C ASP A 73 -10.84 -4.35 -6.07
N ASP A 74 -11.44 -4.77 -7.18
CA ASP A 74 -12.81 -4.47 -7.54
C ASP A 74 -13.55 -4.77 -6.25
N ASP A 75 -14.05 -3.73 -5.60
CA ASP A 75 -15.04 -3.89 -4.55
C ASP A 75 -15.99 -4.94 -5.11
N GLU A 76 -16.11 -6.10 -4.47
CA GLU A 76 -17.35 -6.84 -4.57
C GLU A 76 -18.28 -6.16 -3.56
N PRO A 77 -19.10 -5.14 -3.91
CA PRO A 77 -20.28 -4.82 -3.10
C PRO A 77 -21.29 -5.94 -3.36
N GLY A 78 -21.05 -7.10 -2.79
CA GLY A 78 -21.59 -8.35 -3.33
C GLY A 78 -22.03 -9.39 -2.30
N GLN A 79 -22.22 -9.02 -1.04
CA GLN A 79 -23.03 -9.84 -0.12
C GLN A 79 -23.80 -8.95 0.85
N LEU A 80 -24.63 -8.07 0.27
CA LEU A 80 -25.92 -7.80 0.86
C LEU A 80 -26.63 -9.15 0.94
N SER A 81 -26.75 -9.69 2.16
CA SER A 81 -27.65 -10.80 2.46
C SER A 81 -28.97 -10.58 1.70
N PRO A 82 -29.48 -11.58 0.97
CA PRO A 82 -30.77 -11.42 0.31
C PRO A 82 -31.80 -11.01 1.37
N PRO A 83 -32.72 -10.07 1.08
CA PRO A 83 -33.80 -9.78 2.01
C PRO A 83 -34.63 -11.06 2.14
N THR A 84 -34.44 -11.80 3.22
CA THR A 84 -35.38 -12.82 3.67
C THR A 84 -36.65 -12.08 4.08
N VAL A 85 -37.61 -11.94 3.17
CA VAL A 85 -39.08 -12.17 3.33
C VAL A 85 -39.80 -11.74 2.04
N PRO A 86 -40.78 -12.53 1.54
CA PRO A 86 -42.16 -12.56 2.07
C PRO A 86 -42.72 -13.99 2.27
N GLN A 87 -43.31 -14.32 3.42
CA GLN A 87 -44.77 -14.31 3.66
C GLN A 87 -45.57 -15.20 2.69
N ASP A 88 -45.86 -16.43 3.11
CA ASP A 88 -47.16 -17.11 2.98
C ASP A 88 -47.46 -17.84 4.30
#